data_AF-W1XPR4-F1
#
_entry.id   AF-W1XPR4-F1
#
_cell.length_a   1.000
_cell.length_b   1.000
_cell.length_c   1.000
_cell.angle_alpha   90.00
_cell.angle_beta   90.00
_cell.angle_gamma   90.00
#
_symmetry.space_group_name_H-M   'P 1'
#
loop_
_entity.id
_entity.type
_entity.pdbx_description
1 polymer ?
#
loop_
_entity_poly.entity_id
_entity_poly.type
_entity_poly.pdbx_seq_one_letter_code
_entity_poly.pdbx_strand_id
1 'polypeptide(L)' 'FSESLASPKVSETLAKEVGAEVVPILTLESNEDDKSYVEAMRYNLEEIYKCLSQE' A
#
# COMPACT_ATOMS: atom_id res chain seq x y z
N PHE A 1 -4.55 -2.26 -1.98
CA PHE A 1 -3.15 -2.24 -1.54
C PHE A 1 -2.34 -3.31 -2.27
N SER A 2 -1.03 -3.09 -2.46
CA SER A 2 -0.10 -4.11 -2.97
C SER A 2 1.29 -3.96 -2.35
N GLU A 3 1.98 -5.09 -2.16
CA GLU A 3 3.36 -5.14 -1.65
C GLU A 3 4.36 -4.80 -2.76
N SER A 4 5.50 -4.21 -2.41
CA SER A 4 6.52 -3.76 -3.36
C SER A 4 7.26 -4.90 -4.06
N LEU A 5 7.41 -6.04 -3.39
CA LEU A 5 8.13 -7.21 -3.91
C LEU A 5 7.30 -8.06 -4.88
N ALA A 6 5.97 -7.86 -4.91
CA ALA A 6 5.07 -8.50 -5.85
C ALA A 6 4.80 -7.58 -7.05
N SER A 7 4.63 -8.15 -8.24
CA SER A 7 4.20 -7.38 -9.41
C SER A 7 2.80 -6.78 -9.15
N PRO A 8 2.62 -5.44 -9.20
CA PRO A 8 1.35 -4.81 -8.86
C PRO A 8 0.28 -5.00 -9.96
N LYS A 9 0.65 -5.52 -11.13
CA LYS A 9 -0.17 -5.55 -12.35
C LYS A 9 -1.52 -6.25 -12.16
N VAL A 10 -1.59 -7.29 -11.34
CA VAL A 10 -2.86 -7.98 -11.04
C VAL A 10 -3.77 -7.06 -10.23
N SER A 11 -3.25 -6.47 -9.14
CA SER A 11 -3.97 -5.53 -8.30
C SER A 11 -4.42 -4.29 -9.08
N GLU A 12 -3.57 -3.76 -9.96
CA GLU A 12 -3.88 -2.61 -10.83
C GLU A 12 -5.04 -2.92 -11.78
N THR A 13 -5.01 -4.12 -12.39
CA THR A 13 -6.09 -4.57 -13.28
C THR A 13 -7.40 -4.65 -12.51
N LEU A 14 -7.41 -5.29 -11.33
CA LEU A 14 -8.62 -5.42 -10.51
C LEU A 14 -9.15 -4.07 -10.03
N ALA A 15 -8.28 -3.16 -9.58
CA ALA A 15 -8.67 -1.84 -9.11
C ALA A 15 -9.31 -1.02 -10.24
N LYS A 16 -8.74 -1.06 -11.44
CA LYS A 16 -9.26 -0.37 -12.62
C LYS A 16 -10.68 -0.80 -12.99
N GLU A 17 -10.99 -2.09 -12.89
CA GLU A 17 -12.33 -2.62 -13.23
C GLU A 17 -13.44 -2.12 -12.30
N VAL A 18 -13.09 -1.69 -11.08
CA VAL A 18 -14.05 -1.17 -10.09
C VAL A 18 -13.88 0.33 -9.81
N GLY A 19 -13.06 1.03 -10.61
CA GLY A 19 -12.78 2.45 -10.43
C GLY A 19 -12.00 2.79 -9.14
N ALA A 20 -11.28 1.81 -8.59
CA ALA A 20 -10.43 1.99 -7.42
C ALA A 20 -8.96 2.25 -7.82
N GLU A 21 -8.15 2.64 -6.83
CA GLU A 21 -6.71 2.81 -6.97
C GLU A 21 -5.92 1.77 -6.18
N VAL A 22 -4.69 1.50 -6.62
CA VAL A 22 -3.74 0.65 -5.88
C VAL A 22 -2.77 1.53 -5.14
N VAL A 23 -2.69 1.35 -3.83
CA VAL A 23 -1.76 2.02 -2.93
C VAL A 23 -0.69 1.02 -2.43
N PRO A 24 0.61 1.37 -2.42
CA PRO A 24 1.65 0.51 -1.86
C PRO A 24 1.46 0.29 -0.35
N ILE A 25 1.74 -0.91 0.13
CA ILE A 25 1.81 -1.23 1.57
C ILE A 25 3.12 -1.95 1.89
N LEU A 26 3.80 -1.52 2.95
CA LEU A 26 5.12 -2.03 3.32
C LEU A 26 4.97 -3.26 4.22
N THR A 27 5.61 -4.38 3.88
CA THR A 27 5.43 -5.64 4.63
C THR A 27 6.26 -5.70 5.89
N LEU A 28 7.25 -4.81 6.02
CA LEU A 28 8.21 -4.75 7.12
C LEU A 28 9.18 -5.94 7.17
N GLU A 29 9.14 -6.83 6.16
CA GLU A 29 10.05 -7.97 6.04
C GLU A 29 11.45 -7.54 5.58
N SER A 30 11.54 -6.37 4.93
CA SER A 30 12.78 -5.77 4.47
C SER A 30 12.77 -4.26 4.67
N ASN A 31 13.95 -3.63 4.58
CA ASN A 31 14.03 -2.18 4.56
C ASN A 31 13.58 -1.69 3.18
N GLU A 32 12.30 -1.34 3.10
CA GLU A 32 11.66 -0.76 1.93
C GLU A 32 11.69 0.77 2.04
N ASP A 33 12.01 1.45 0.93
CA ASP A 33 12.00 2.92 0.81
C ASP A 33 12.82 3.69 1.86
N ASP A 34 13.91 3.08 2.34
CA ASP A 34 14.79 3.60 3.39
C ASP A 34 14.07 3.97 4.70
N LYS A 35 12.88 3.37 4.94
CA LYS A 35 12.08 3.66 6.13
C LYS A 35 12.53 2.81 7.31
N SER A 36 12.65 3.45 8.48
CA SER A 36 12.69 2.70 9.73
C SER A 36 11.34 2.02 10.00
N TYR A 37 11.35 1.03 10.91
CA TYR A 37 10.15 0.30 11.30
C TYR A 37 8.97 1.23 11.68
N VAL A 38 9.23 2.26 12.49
CA VAL A 38 8.16 3.16 12.97
C VAL A 38 7.65 4.07 11.85
N GLU A 39 8.51 4.49 10.94
CA GLU A 39 8.11 5.28 9.76
C GLU A 39 7.26 4.45 8.79
N ALA A 40 7.65 3.21 8.53
CA ALA A 40 6.89 2.29 7.69
C ALA A 40 5.52 1.96 8.31
N MET A 41 5.47 1.71 9.62
CA MET A 41 4.21 1.51 10.34
C MET A 41 3.30 2.74 10.30
N ARG A 42 3.87 3.94 10.43
CA ARG A 42 3.11 5.19 10.35
C ARG A 42 2.55 5.39 8.94
N TYR A 43 3.37 5.21 7.91
CA TYR A 43 2.93 5.27 6.51
C TYR A 43 1.78 4.31 6.24
N ASN A 44 1.92 3.03 6.62
CA ASN A 44 0.87 2.04 6.43
C ASN A 44 -0.44 2.45 7.15
N LEU A 45 -0.33 2.95 8.38
CA LEU A 45 -1.47 3.39 9.16
C LEU A 45 -2.17 4.59 8.49
N GLU A 46 -1.42 5.57 8.02
CA GLU A 46 -1.94 6.76 7.33
C GLU A 46 -2.69 6.39 6.04
N GLU A 47 -2.13 5.52 5.20
CA GLU A 47 -2.80 5.09 3.96
C GLU A 47 -4.07 4.26 4.24
N ILE A 48 -4.06 3.39 5.26
CA ILE A 48 -5.26 2.65 5.68
C ILE A 48 -6.35 3.61 6.15
N TYR A 49 -6.01 4.57 7.02
CA TYR A 49 -6.99 5.55 7.51
C TYR A 49 -7.53 6.42 6.38
N LYS A 50 -6.68 6.85 5.45
CA LYS A 50 -7.10 7.61 4.27
C LYS A 50 -8.14 6.81 3.48
N CYS A 51 -7.89 5.53 3.18
CA CYS A 51 -8.87 4.68 2.50
C CYS A 51 -10.18 4.53 3.28
N LEU A 52 -10.15 4.34 4.60
CA LEU A 52 -11.36 4.22 5.43
C LEU A 52 -12.14 5.54 5.57
N SER A 53 -11.46 6.67 5.43
CA SER A 53 -12.06 8.01 5.58
C SER A 53 -12.65 8.57 4.29
N GLN A 54 -12.35 7.96 3.14
CA GLN A 54 -12.81 8.40 1.82
C GLN A 54 -14.12 7.70 1.38
N GLU A 55 -14.79 6.98 2.28
CA GLU A 55 -16.15 6.44 2.09
C GLU A 55 -17.26 7.47 2.36
#